data_AF-A0A433RSY5-F1
#
_entry.id   AF-A0A433RSY5-F1
#
_cell.length_a   1.000
_cell.length_b   1.000
_cell.length_c   1.000
_cell.angle_alpha   90.00
_cell.angle_beta   90.00
_cell.angle_gamma   90.00
#
_symmetry.space_group_name_H-M   'P 1'
#
loop_
_entity.id
_entity.type
_entity.pdbx_description
1 polymer ?
#
loop_
_entity_poly.entity_id
_entity_poly.type
_entity_poly.pdbx_seq_one_letter_code
_entity_poly.pdbx_strand_id
1 'polypeptide(L)'
;MNHMNLKVAPQQLLEQTQVSLQLVENSVTAHSLQLAIMNHTSEELVYGVGYEIDVFKKNTWYTIDAGPFAVILLAITLPAHGHTTEDIDWAHTYGALPAGMYRLVKMIGPYRTSVEFSIR
;
A
#
# COMPACT_ATOMS: atom_id res chain seq x y z
N MET A 1 19.10 -13.24 -9.77
CA MET A 1 18.62 -11.98 -9.18
C MET A 1 17.52 -11.46 -10.07
N ASN A 2 16.25 -11.51 -9.65
CA ASN A 2 15.16 -10.92 -10.45
C ASN A 2 15.36 -9.41 -10.50
N HIS A 3 15.53 -8.86 -11.70
CA HIS A 3 15.67 -7.43 -11.90
C HIS A 3 14.27 -6.81 -11.85
N MET A 4 13.88 -6.26 -10.69
CA MET A 4 12.69 -5.43 -10.58
C MET A 4 12.82 -4.23 -11.52
N ASN A 5 11.78 -3.98 -12.32
CA ASN A 5 11.69 -2.76 -13.11
C ASN A 5 11.19 -1.63 -12.20
N LEU A 6 11.88 -0.48 -12.19
CA LEU A 6 11.71 0.58 -11.19
C LEU A 6 11.47 1.92 -11.86
N LYS A 7 10.49 2.67 -11.35
CA LYS A 7 10.22 4.06 -11.72
C LYS A 7 10.34 4.93 -10.48
N VAL A 8 10.81 6.17 -10.61
CA VAL A 8 10.88 7.09 -9.47
C VAL A 8 9.48 7.31 -8.92
N ALA A 9 9.27 7.06 -7.63
CA ALA A 9 7.95 7.20 -7.03
C ALA A 9 7.57 8.69 -6.89
N PRO A 10 6.27 9.04 -7.00
CA PRO A 10 5.81 10.38 -6.68
C PRO A 10 6.23 10.80 -5.26
N GLN A 11 6.76 12.02 -5.13
CA GLN A 11 7.28 12.54 -3.86
C GLN A 11 6.18 13.02 -2.90
N GLN A 12 5.03 13.47 -3.43
CA GLN A 12 3.93 13.96 -2.60
C GLN A 12 3.08 12.79 -2.08
N LEU A 13 3.31 12.43 -0.82
CA LEU A 13 2.35 11.75 0.03
C LEU A 13 1.79 12.81 0.99
N LEU A 14 0.47 12.91 1.11
CA LEU A 14 -0.12 13.87 2.05
C LEU A 14 0.20 13.42 3.48
N GLU A 15 0.47 14.39 4.38
CA GLU A 15 0.62 14.10 5.80
C GLU A 15 -0.64 13.41 6.33
N GLN A 16 -0.44 12.35 7.13
CA GLN A 16 -1.37 11.31 7.58
C GLN A 16 -2.48 11.82 8.53
N THR A 17 -3.15 12.93 8.20
CA THR A 17 -4.15 13.53 9.10
C THR A 17 -5.56 13.01 8.85
N GLN A 18 -5.90 12.69 7.60
CA GLN A 18 -7.28 12.30 7.22
C GLN A 18 -7.46 10.79 7.18
N VAL A 19 -6.44 10.05 6.72
CA VAL A 19 -6.44 8.59 6.66
C VAL A 19 -5.08 8.07 7.10
N SER A 20 -5.08 7.13 8.04
CA SER A 20 -3.86 6.44 8.48
C SER A 20 -3.88 4.98 8.06
N LEU A 21 -2.71 4.49 7.67
CA LEU A 21 -2.44 3.08 7.41
C LEU A 21 -1.53 2.55 8.51
N GLN A 22 -1.87 1.39 9.07
CA GLN A 22 -1.06 0.71 10.08
C GLN A 22 -0.89 -0.77 9.72
N LEU A 23 0.30 -1.31 9.96
CA LEU A 23 0.53 -2.74 9.83
C LEU A 23 -0.07 -3.45 11.05
N VAL A 24 -0.79 -4.53 10.83
CA VAL A 24 -1.13 -5.45 11.91
C VAL A 24 0.15 -6.16 12.35
N GLU A 25 0.37 -6.27 13.66
CA GLU A 25 1.58 -6.87 14.23
C GLU A 25 1.85 -8.27 13.69
N ASN A 26 3.12 -8.56 13.38
CA ASN A 26 3.58 -9.87 12.89
C ASN A 26 2.91 -10.36 11.59
N SER A 27 2.27 -9.48 10.82
CA SER A 27 1.59 -9.87 9.56
C SER A 27 2.48 -9.82 8.32
N VAL A 28 3.60 -9.10 8.36
CA VAL A 28 4.46 -8.88 7.18
C VAL A 28 5.23 -10.15 6.81
N THR A 29 5.07 -10.58 5.57
CA THR A 29 5.82 -11.68 4.94
C THR A 29 6.47 -11.21 3.64
N ALA A 30 7.16 -12.11 2.93
CA ALA A 30 7.67 -11.83 1.59
C ALA A 30 6.56 -11.67 0.52
N HIS A 31 5.32 -12.08 0.82
CA HIS A 31 4.21 -12.19 -0.14
C HIS A 31 2.98 -11.36 0.23
N SER A 32 2.85 -10.99 1.50
CA SER A 32 1.65 -10.37 2.03
C SER A 32 1.88 -9.57 3.31
N LEU A 33 0.89 -8.76 3.68
CA LEU A 33 0.75 -8.15 5.00
C LEU A 33 -0.74 -7.95 5.33
N GLN A 34 -1.03 -7.67 6.59
CA GLN A 34 -2.34 -7.16 7.00
C GLN A 34 -2.28 -5.67 7.31
N LEU A 35 -3.24 -4.94 6.76
CA LEU A 35 -3.31 -3.49 6.79
C LEU A 35 -4.55 -3.03 7.54
N ALA A 36 -4.38 -2.33 8.65
CA ALA A 36 -5.44 -1.54 9.27
C ALA A 36 -5.53 -0.17 8.60
N ILE A 37 -6.76 0.22 8.23
CA ILE A 37 -7.07 1.49 7.57
C ILE A 37 -8.05 2.24 8.46
N MET A 38 -7.75 3.49 8.80
CA MET A 38 -8.59 4.32 9.66
C MET A 38 -8.91 5.64 8.96
N ASN A 39 -10.21 5.95 8.89
CA ASN A 39 -10.74 7.22 8.41
C ASN A 39 -10.89 8.16 9.60
N HIS A 40 -10.19 9.29 9.59
CA HIS A 40 -10.28 10.33 10.63
C HIS A 40 -11.21 11.48 10.26
N THR A 41 -11.82 11.42 9.08
CA THR A 41 -12.73 12.45 8.58
C THR A 41 -14.15 12.25 9.11
N SER A 42 -14.96 13.31 9.01
CA SER A 42 -16.39 13.28 9.29
C SER A 42 -17.24 12.76 8.11
N GLU A 43 -16.60 12.33 7.01
CA GLU A 43 -17.29 11.83 5.82
C GLU A 43 -17.04 10.33 5.64
N GLU A 44 -18.01 9.66 5.01
CA GLU A 44 -17.81 8.30 4.51
C GLU A 44 -16.90 8.33 3.28
N LEU A 45 -15.91 7.45 3.25
CA LEU A 45 -14.99 7.32 2.12
C LEU A 45 -15.31 6.05 1.34
N VAL A 46 -15.19 6.14 0.02
CA VAL A 46 -15.27 4.98 -0.88
C VAL A 46 -13.94 4.80 -1.58
N TYR A 47 -13.44 3.57 -1.61
CA TYR A 47 -12.13 3.27 -2.17
C TYR A 47 -12.06 1.88 -2.79
N GLY A 48 -10.98 1.60 -3.53
CA GLY A 48 -10.78 0.32 -4.21
C GLY A 48 -9.70 -0.54 -3.58
N VAL A 49 -9.57 -1.76 -4.11
CA VAL A 49 -8.55 -2.73 -3.65
C VAL A 49 -7.14 -2.44 -4.17
N GLY A 50 -7.01 -1.56 -5.18
CA GLY A 50 -5.73 -1.25 -5.80
C GLY A 50 -4.69 -0.67 -4.84
N TYR A 51 -3.44 -1.06 -5.04
CA TYR A 51 -2.28 -0.57 -4.29
C TYR A 51 -1.02 -0.56 -5.18
N GLU A 52 -0.03 0.22 -4.75
CA GLU A 52 1.32 0.23 -5.33
C GLU A 52 2.31 -0.21 -4.25
N ILE A 53 3.42 -0.83 -4.66
CA ILE A 53 4.56 -1.11 -3.77
C ILE A 53 5.75 -0.32 -4.26
N ASP A 54 6.28 0.53 -3.37
CA ASP A 54 7.54 1.23 -3.59
C ASP A 54 8.66 0.54 -2.78
N VAL A 55 9.87 0.51 -3.34
CA VAL A 55 11.09 0.04 -2.69
C VAL A 55 12.05 1.19 -2.44
N PHE A 56 12.67 1.22 -1.26
CA PHE A 56 13.68 2.22 -0.93
C PHE A 56 15.07 1.74 -1.38
N LYS A 57 15.71 2.50 -2.27
CA LYS A 57 17.07 2.22 -2.75
C LYS A 57 17.84 3.52 -2.92
N LYS A 58 19.12 3.52 -2.54
CA LYS A 58 20.01 4.69 -2.74
C LYS A 58 19.37 6.00 -2.29
N ASN A 59 18.77 5.99 -1.09
CA ASN A 59 18.11 7.14 -0.48
C ASN A 59 16.90 7.70 -1.25
N THR A 60 16.27 6.89 -2.11
CA THR A 60 15.14 7.27 -2.98
C THR A 60 14.09 6.16 -3.00
N TRP A 61 12.82 6.54 -3.05
CA TRP A 61 11.70 5.61 -3.28
C TRP A 61 11.47 5.35 -4.77
N TYR A 62 11.30 4.08 -5.13
CA TYR A 62 11.00 3.66 -6.49
C TYR A 62 9.77 2.75 -6.51
N THR A 63 8.78 3.08 -7.34
CA THR A 63 7.63 2.21 -7.61
C THR A 63 8.09 1.00 -8.40
N ILE A 64 7.71 -0.19 -7.91
CA ILE A 64 7.95 -1.45 -8.61
C ILE A 64 6.92 -1.55 -9.73
N ASP A 65 7.40 -1.63 -10.98
CA ASP A 65 6.54 -1.84 -12.13
C ASP A 65 6.15 -3.32 -12.22
N ALA A 66 4.92 -3.63 -11.82
CA ALA A 66 4.34 -4.98 -11.90
C ALA A 66 3.96 -5.41 -13.32
N GLY A 67 4.11 -4.52 -14.32
CA GLY A 67 3.56 -4.76 -15.65
C GLY A 67 2.03 -4.72 -15.65
N PRO A 68 1.38 -5.19 -16.74
CA PRO A 68 -0.07 -5.23 -16.81
C PRO A 68 -0.64 -6.30 -15.88
N PHE A 69 -1.59 -5.92 -15.02
CA PHE A 69 -2.36 -6.84 -14.18
C PHE A 69 -3.85 -6.52 -14.26
N ALA A 70 -4.69 -7.50 -13.92
CA ALA A 70 -6.13 -7.31 -13.90
C ALA A 70 -6.54 -6.29 -12.83
N VAL A 71 -7.28 -5.26 -13.24
CA VAL A 71 -7.83 -4.26 -12.31
C VAL A 71 -9.18 -4.75 -11.81
N ILE A 72 -9.26 -5.05 -10.51
CA ILE A 72 -10.51 -5.39 -9.85
C ILE A 72 -11.23 -4.08 -9.48
N LEU A 73 -12.39 -3.86 -10.10
CA LEU A 73 -13.26 -2.73 -9.78
C LEU A 73 -14.18 -3.10 -8.61
N LEU A 74 -13.63 -3.04 -7.40
CA LEU A 74 -14.39 -3.14 -6.16
C LEU A 74 -14.50 -1.77 -5.51
N ALA A 75 -15.67 -1.46 -4.96
CA ALA A 75 -15.91 -0.27 -4.15
C ALA A 75 -16.15 -0.70 -2.70
N ILE A 76 -15.25 -0.32 -1.81
CA ILE A 76 -15.32 -0.57 -0.37
C ILE A 76 -15.72 0.73 0.31
N THR A 77 -16.67 0.64 1.22
CA THR A 77 -17.13 1.77 2.02
C THR A 77 -16.39 1.78 3.36
N LEU A 78 -15.85 2.92 3.75
CA LEU A 78 -15.19 3.17 5.02
C LEU A 78 -15.93 4.30 5.75
N PRO A 79 -16.73 3.99 6.78
CA PRO A 79 -17.51 4.99 7.51
C PRO A 79 -16.66 6.14 8.06
N ALA A 80 -17.30 7.30 8.28
CA ALA A 80 -16.71 8.42 9.02
C ALA A 80 -16.21 7.95 10.39
N HIS A 81 -14.99 8.34 10.78
CA HIS A 81 -14.32 7.88 12.01
C HIS A 81 -14.21 6.34 12.15
N GLY A 82 -14.42 5.61 11.07
CA GLY A 82 -14.42 4.15 11.02
C GLY A 82 -13.03 3.57 10.74
N HIS A 83 -12.94 2.25 10.88
CA HIS A 83 -11.75 1.49 10.53
C HIS A 83 -12.12 0.17 9.87
N THR A 84 -11.16 -0.39 9.14
CA THR A 84 -11.25 -1.73 8.55
C THR A 84 -9.87 -2.38 8.50
N THR A 85 -9.82 -3.69 8.29
CA THR A 85 -8.59 -4.46 8.10
C THR A 85 -8.65 -5.19 6.77
N GLU A 86 -7.54 -5.20 6.04
CA GLU A 86 -7.41 -5.87 4.75
C GLU A 86 -6.18 -6.78 4.73
N ASP A 87 -6.34 -7.98 4.17
CA ASP A 87 -5.22 -8.80 3.72
C ASP A 87 -4.74 -8.27 2.37
N ILE A 88 -3.48 -7.85 2.29
CA ILE A 88 -2.82 -7.49 1.04
C ILE A 88 -1.97 -8.68 0.62
N ASP A 89 -2.38 -9.39 -0.42
CA ASP A 89 -1.60 -10.42 -1.09
C ASP A 89 -1.11 -9.90 -2.44
N TRP A 90 0.22 -9.85 -2.60
CA TRP A 90 0.88 -9.43 -3.83
C TRP A 90 1.60 -10.55 -4.57
N ALA A 91 1.49 -11.80 -4.10
CA ALA A 91 2.23 -12.93 -4.67
C ALA A 91 1.96 -13.10 -6.18
N HIS A 92 0.71 -12.89 -6.60
CA HIS A 92 0.33 -13.02 -8.01
C HIS A 92 0.77 -11.85 -8.89
N THR A 93 1.04 -10.68 -8.30
CA THR A 93 1.35 -9.45 -9.05
C THR A 93 2.84 -9.13 -9.03
N TYR A 94 3.51 -9.32 -7.89
CA TYR A 94 4.91 -8.98 -7.68
C TYR A 94 5.79 -10.21 -7.36
N GLY A 95 5.18 -11.36 -7.04
CA GLY A 95 5.90 -12.52 -6.52
C GLY A 95 6.43 -12.29 -5.10
N ALA A 96 7.39 -13.10 -4.69
CA ALA A 96 8.11 -12.90 -3.44
C ALA A 96 8.99 -11.65 -3.53
N LEU A 97 8.78 -10.69 -2.64
CA LEU A 97 9.67 -9.54 -2.50
C LEU A 97 10.91 -9.94 -1.70
N PRO A 98 12.13 -9.56 -2.15
CA PRO A 98 13.35 -9.83 -1.41
C PRO A 98 13.45 -8.96 -0.14
N ALA A 99 14.35 -9.33 0.77
CA ALA A 99 14.64 -8.52 1.94
C ALA A 99 14.98 -7.07 1.57
N GLY A 100 14.42 -6.11 2.33
CA GLY A 100 14.51 -4.69 2.01
C GLY A 100 13.48 -3.84 2.73
N MET A 101 13.54 -2.53 2.48
CA MET A 101 12.58 -1.54 2.99
C MET A 101 11.64 -1.13 1.87
N TYR A 102 10.35 -1.16 2.17
CA TYR A 102 9.26 -0.95 1.24
C TYR A 102 8.22 0.00 1.84
N ARG A 103 7.35 0.53 1.00
CA ARG A 103 6.09 1.12 1.44
C ARG A 103 4.96 0.65 0.54
N LEU A 104 3.82 0.39 1.15
CA LEU A 104 2.58 0.12 0.45
C LEU A 104 1.82 1.43 0.34
N VAL A 105 1.38 1.77 -0.87
CA VAL A 105 0.63 3.00 -1.15
C VAL A 105 -0.79 2.65 -1.59
N LYS A 106 -1.78 3.34 -1.02
CA LYS A 106 -3.19 3.22 -1.41
C LYS A 106 -3.85 4.57 -1.62
N MET A 107 -4.89 4.56 -2.46
CA MET A 107 -5.87 5.63 -2.58
C MET A 107 -7.09 5.27 -1.73
N ILE A 108 -7.39 6.07 -0.70
CA ILE A 108 -8.58 5.93 0.14
C ILE A 108 -9.44 7.18 -0.07
N GLY A 109 -10.52 7.06 -0.85
CA GLY A 109 -11.22 8.21 -1.38
C GLY A 109 -10.26 9.14 -2.15
N PRO A 110 -10.19 10.44 -1.82
CA PRO A 110 -9.25 11.37 -2.45
C PRO A 110 -7.82 11.31 -1.87
N TYR A 111 -7.58 10.54 -0.80
CA TYR A 111 -6.33 10.58 -0.05
C TYR A 111 -5.35 9.51 -0.52
N ARG A 112 -4.17 9.94 -0.99
CA ARG A 112 -3.02 9.05 -1.25
C ARG A 112 -2.18 8.92 0.01
N THR A 113 -2.15 7.72 0.60
CA THR A 113 -1.46 7.44 1.86
C THR A 113 -0.60 6.19 1.72
N SER A 114 0.35 6.01 2.65
CA SER A 114 1.25 4.87 2.64
C SER A 114 1.64 4.41 4.05
N VAL A 115 2.04 3.15 4.14
CA VAL A 115 2.71 2.59 5.32
C VAL A 115 4.03 1.95 4.91
N GLU A 116 5.08 2.22 5.68
CA GLU A 116 6.40 1.62 5.47
C GLU A 116 6.49 0.26 6.17
N PHE A 117 7.20 -0.68 5.56
CA PHE A 117 7.45 -2.01 6.11
C PHE A 117 8.83 -2.54 5.68
N SER A 118 9.33 -3.54 6.43
CA SER A 118 10.58 -4.21 6.12
C SER A 118 10.37 -5.71 5.96
N ILE A 119 10.99 -6.30 4.94
CA ILE A 119 11.13 -7.75 4.80
C ILE A 119 12.55 -8.11 5.24
N ARG A 120 12.68 -9.11 6.12
CA ARG A 120 13.94 -9.59 6.70
C ARG A 120 14.38 -10.90 6.05
#